data_AF-A0A843GNC2-F1
#
_entry.id   AF-A0A843GNC2-F1
#
_cell.length_a   1.000
_cell.length_b   1.000
_cell.length_c   1.000
_cell.angle_alpha   90.00
_cell.angle_beta   90.00
_cell.angle_gamma   90.00
#
_symmetry.space_group_name_H-M   'P 1'
#
loop_
_entity.id
_entity.type
_entity.pdbx_description
1 polymer ?
#
loop_
_entity_poly.entity_id
_entity_poly.type
_entity_poly.pdbx_seq_one_letter_code
_entity_poly.pdbx_strand_id
1 'polypeptide(L)'
;MEIDTEIATKLVNLAAAGPELTWSKIPPHGVNVVDHYDSFWVRITEGAKIVFNATQRVQPNFIVCGSNVSAVIECMRNFDATGASDAVGPHFIGTLGGRYKCYVVPLLDPDVFVLGYKGTNFLETGLTDDYAVAA
;
A
#
# COMPACT_ATOMS: atom_id res chain seq x y z
N MET A 1 1.41 -6.40 -19.39
CA MET A 1 1.11 -4.99 -19.04
C MET A 1 -0.37 -4.75 -18.70
N GLU A 2 -1.34 -5.14 -19.54
CA GLU A 2 -2.78 -5.02 -19.17
C GLU A 2 -3.16 -6.01 -18.05
N ILE A 3 -2.69 -7.27 -18.14
CA ILE A 3 -2.92 -8.32 -17.13
C ILE A 3 -2.35 -7.94 -15.75
N ASP A 4 -1.16 -7.34 -15.70
CA ASP A 4 -0.51 -6.97 -14.43
C ASP A 4 -1.31 -5.89 -13.69
N THR A 5 -1.97 -5.01 -14.45
CA THR A 5 -2.83 -3.98 -13.91
C THR A 5 -4.18 -4.56 -13.47
N GLU A 6 -4.77 -5.45 -14.26
CA GLU A 6 -6.02 -6.13 -13.89
C GLU A 6 -5.87 -6.87 -12.55
N ILE A 7 -4.75 -7.57 -12.35
CA ILE A 7 -4.45 -8.25 -11.08
C ILE A 7 -4.29 -7.23 -9.95
N ALA A 8 -3.58 -6.13 -10.17
CA ALA A 8 -3.44 -5.08 -9.16
C ALA A 8 -4.80 -4.46 -8.77
N THR A 9 -5.67 -4.20 -9.74
CA THR A 9 -7.02 -3.67 -9.50
C THR A 9 -7.91 -4.71 -8.81
N LYS A 10 -7.81 -5.99 -9.17
CA LYS A 10 -8.48 -7.08 -8.44
C LYS A 10 -7.98 -7.18 -7.00
N LEU A 11 -6.68 -7.01 -6.75
CA LEU A 11 -6.13 -6.98 -5.39
C LEU A 11 -6.70 -5.81 -4.56
N VAL A 12 -6.89 -4.65 -5.18
CA VAL A 12 -7.54 -3.50 -4.51
C VAL A 12 -9.01 -3.81 -4.21
N ASN A 13 -9.74 -4.40 -5.15
CA ASN A 13 -11.15 -4.75 -4.97
C ASN A 13 -11.38 -5.91 -3.98
N LEU A 14 -10.43 -6.84 -3.89
CA LEU A 14 -10.44 -7.98 -2.97
C LEU A 14 -9.85 -7.67 -1.60
N ALA A 15 -9.15 -6.54 -1.44
CA ALA A 15 -8.74 -6.06 -0.13
C ALA A 15 -10.01 -5.90 0.72
N ALA A 16 -10.24 -6.85 1.62
CA ALA A 16 -11.43 -6.88 2.46
C ALA A 16 -11.61 -5.50 3.06
N ALA A 17 -12.79 -4.89 2.82
CA ALA A 17 -13.16 -3.53 3.21
C ALA A 17 -13.07 -3.35 4.72
N GLY A 18 -11.86 -3.28 5.25
CA GLY A 18 -11.57 -2.78 6.58
C GLY A 18 -12.00 -1.32 6.65
N PRO A 19 -11.98 -0.72 7.85
CA PRO A 19 -12.28 0.69 8.01
C PRO A 19 -11.43 1.52 7.04
N GLU A 20 -12.08 2.40 6.28
CA GLU A 20 -11.40 3.32 5.37
C GLU A 20 -10.44 4.19 6.18
N LEU A 21 -9.16 4.14 5.84
CA LEU A 21 -8.13 4.96 6.46
C LEU A 21 -7.96 6.23 5.65
N THR A 22 -8.55 7.32 6.14
CA THR A 22 -8.42 8.62 5.50
C THR A 22 -7.22 9.38 6.06
N TRP A 23 -6.38 9.90 5.16
CA TRP A 23 -5.30 10.82 5.49
C TRP A 23 -5.27 11.95 4.47
N SER A 24 -5.08 13.18 4.93
CA SER A 24 -5.06 14.37 4.08
C SER A 24 -3.63 14.73 3.72
N LYS A 25 -3.34 14.97 2.43
CA LYS A 25 -2.07 15.53 1.96
C LYS A 25 -1.84 16.97 2.42
N ILE A 26 -2.90 17.70 2.74
CA ILE A 26 -2.84 19.11 3.15
C ILE A 26 -2.40 19.16 4.62
N PRO A 27 -1.25 19.78 4.93
CA PRO A 27 -0.77 19.90 6.31
C PRO A 27 -1.67 20.84 7.13
N PRO A 28 -1.87 20.55 8.42
CA PRO A 28 -2.48 21.50 9.34
C PRO A 28 -1.67 22.81 9.43
N HIS A 29 -2.35 23.91 9.77
CA HIS A 29 -1.70 25.22 9.88
C HIS A 29 -0.54 25.20 10.90
N GLY A 30 0.63 25.69 10.48
CA GLY A 30 1.82 25.77 11.34
C GLY A 30 2.64 24.48 11.43
N VAL A 31 2.27 23.42 10.69
CA VAL A 31 3.04 22.17 10.63
C VAL A 31 3.93 22.18 9.38
N ASN A 32 5.18 21.76 9.54
CA ASN A 32 6.09 21.60 8.40
C ASN A 32 5.58 20.48 7.47
N VAL A 33 5.65 20.70 6.16
CA VAL A 33 5.17 19.74 5.15
C VAL A 33 5.86 18.38 5.27
N VAL A 34 7.16 18.36 5.56
CA VAL A 34 7.93 17.11 5.71
C VAL A 34 7.48 16.34 6.95
N ASP A 35 7.30 17.03 8.08
CA ASP A 35 6.78 16.41 9.30
C ASP A 35 5.35 15.90 9.11
N HIS A 36 4.54 16.61 8.32
CA HIS A 36 3.20 16.16 7.94
C HIS A 36 3.25 14.90 7.08
N TYR A 37 4.15 14.81 6.10
CA TYR A 37 4.31 13.60 5.29
C TYR A 37 4.71 12.39 6.14
N ASP A 38 5.63 12.55 7.08
CA ASP A 38 5.97 11.46 7.99
C ASP A 38 4.79 11.06 8.90
N SER A 39 3.82 11.95 9.15
CA SER A 39 2.59 11.58 9.88
C SER A 39 1.76 10.51 9.16
N PHE A 40 1.91 10.35 7.83
CA PHE A 40 1.26 9.27 7.10
C PHE A 40 1.74 7.88 7.57
N TRP A 41 2.97 7.77 8.09
CA TRP A 41 3.46 6.54 8.73
C TRP A 41 2.57 6.06 9.89
N VAL A 42 2.00 6.98 10.67
CA VAL A 42 1.08 6.65 11.76
C VAL A 42 -0.15 5.95 11.20
N ARG A 43 -0.71 6.44 10.08
CA ARG A 43 -1.89 5.85 9.44
C ARG A 43 -1.61 4.49 8.82
N ILE A 44 -0.43 4.30 8.23
CA ILE A 44 0.03 2.97 7.77
C ILE A 44 0.10 1.99 8.96
N THR A 45 0.64 2.44 10.09
CA THR A 45 0.76 1.63 11.31
C THR A 45 -0.62 1.28 11.90
N GLU A 46 -1.57 2.22 11.89
CA GLU A 46 -2.96 1.96 12.29
C GLU A 46 -3.63 0.92 11.37
N GLY A 47 -3.46 1.04 10.06
CA GLY A 47 -3.93 0.03 9.12
C GLY A 47 -3.32 -1.34 9.33
N ALA A 48 -2.03 -1.38 9.67
CA ALA A 48 -1.38 -2.63 10.03
C ALA A 48 -1.99 -3.28 11.28
N LYS A 49 -2.36 -2.48 12.29
CA LYS A 49 -3.08 -2.97 13.48
C LYS A 49 -4.49 -3.46 13.15
N ILE A 50 -5.20 -2.79 12.25
CA ILE A 50 -6.53 -3.23 11.78
C ILE A 50 -6.42 -4.62 11.12
N VAL A 51 -5.48 -4.80 10.18
CA VAL A 51 -5.26 -6.09 9.51
C VAL A 51 -4.85 -7.17 10.51
N PHE A 52 -3.97 -6.84 11.45
CA PHE A 52 -3.58 -7.77 12.50
C PHE A 52 -4.76 -8.15 13.41
N ASN A 53 -5.59 -7.18 13.79
CA ASN A 53 -6.75 -7.43 14.62
C ASN A 53 -7.80 -8.29 13.90
N ALA A 54 -8.00 -8.07 12.59
CA ALA A 54 -8.93 -8.85 11.78
C ALA A 54 -8.45 -10.29 11.55
N THR A 55 -7.14 -10.48 11.32
CA THR A 55 -6.59 -11.80 10.97
C THR A 55 -6.06 -12.59 12.17
N GLN A 56 -5.70 -11.91 13.26
CA GLN A 56 -5.02 -12.42 14.47
C GLN A 56 -3.75 -13.24 14.19
N ARG A 57 -3.16 -13.10 13.00
CA ARG A 57 -2.10 -13.99 12.51
C ARG A 57 -1.01 -13.27 11.75
N VAL A 58 -1.38 -12.28 10.94
CA VAL A 58 -0.46 -11.66 9.99
C VAL A 58 -0.48 -10.15 10.13
N GLN A 59 0.64 -9.52 9.80
CA GLN A 59 0.71 -8.07 9.67
C GLN A 59 1.20 -7.72 8.27
N PRO A 60 0.70 -6.64 7.66
CA PRO A 60 1.07 -6.30 6.29
C PRO A 60 2.57 -6.04 6.14
N ASN A 61 3.07 -6.36 4.95
CA ASN A 61 4.48 -6.25 4.55
C ASN A 61 4.68 -5.66 3.14
N PHE A 62 3.61 -5.34 2.42
CA PHE A 62 3.69 -4.56 1.18
C PHE A 62 2.58 -3.51 1.11
N ILE A 63 2.83 -2.49 0.31
CA ILE A 63 1.91 -1.38 0.02
C ILE A 63 1.79 -1.28 -1.49
N VAL A 64 0.56 -1.22 -1.99
CA VAL A 64 0.25 -0.85 -3.37
C VAL A 64 -0.44 0.50 -3.34
N CYS A 65 0.02 1.45 -4.13
CA CYS A 65 -0.51 2.81 -4.09
C CYS A 65 -0.58 3.47 -5.47
N GLY A 66 -1.45 4.47 -5.58
CA GLY A 66 -1.51 5.38 -6.70
C GLY A 66 -0.36 6.39 -6.69
N SER A 67 -0.28 7.18 -7.77
CA SER A 67 0.83 8.12 -8.01
C SER A 67 0.90 9.30 -7.01
N ASN A 68 -0.24 9.78 -6.49
CA ASN A 68 -0.20 10.88 -5.52
C ASN A 68 0.30 10.41 -4.16
N VAL A 69 -0.09 9.20 -3.75
CA VAL A 69 0.39 8.57 -2.51
C VAL A 69 1.87 8.19 -2.64
N SER A 70 2.31 7.71 -3.80
CA SER A 70 3.73 7.37 -4.03
C SER A 70 4.63 8.60 -3.83
N ALA A 71 4.22 9.76 -4.34
CA ALA A 71 4.95 11.01 -4.13
C ALA A 71 5.08 11.39 -2.65
N VAL A 72 4.07 11.09 -1.82
CA VAL A 72 4.15 11.32 -0.36
C VAL A 72 5.13 10.34 0.29
N ILE A 73 5.07 9.06 -0.08
CA ILE A 73 5.94 8.00 0.43
C ILE A 73 7.42 8.29 0.07
N GLU A 74 7.68 8.69 -1.17
CA GLU A 74 9.03 9.03 -1.65
C GLU A 74 9.64 10.23 -0.93
N CYS A 75 8.81 11.14 -0.41
CA CYS A 75 9.26 12.30 0.37
C CYS A 75 9.51 12.00 1.86
N MET A 76 9.17 10.81 2.35
CA MET A 76 9.35 10.48 3.76
C MET A 76 10.79 10.20 4.12
N ARG A 77 11.17 10.54 5.36
CA ARG A 77 12.53 10.32 5.87
C ARG A 77 12.89 8.84 6.04
N ASN A 78 11.89 7.98 6.20
CA ASN A 78 12.06 6.54 6.41
C ASN A 78 11.88 5.70 5.13
N PHE A 79 11.84 6.33 3.95
CA PHE A 79 11.76 5.65 2.67
C PHE A 79 13.16 5.39 2.09
N ASP A 80 13.40 4.14 1.72
CA ASP A 80 14.61 3.69 1.03
C ASP A 80 14.28 3.41 -0.43
N ALA A 81 14.69 4.31 -1.32
CA ALA A 81 14.39 4.24 -2.74
C ALA A 81 15.30 3.23 -3.47
N THR A 82 14.70 2.40 -4.32
CA THR A 82 15.46 1.38 -5.08
C THR A 82 16.10 1.93 -6.37
N GLY A 83 15.89 3.20 -6.71
CA GLY A 83 16.43 3.87 -7.89
C GLY A 83 15.74 3.53 -9.23
N ALA A 84 14.59 2.84 -9.22
CA ALA A 84 13.83 2.54 -10.43
C ALA A 84 12.88 3.71 -10.76
N SER A 85 13.30 4.62 -11.65
CA SER A 85 12.57 5.85 -11.96
C SER A 85 11.61 5.79 -13.16
N ASP A 86 11.71 4.79 -14.03
CA ASP A 86 11.06 4.86 -15.36
C ASP A 86 10.37 3.55 -15.79
N ALA A 87 9.58 2.95 -14.88
CA ALA A 87 8.84 1.74 -15.20
C ALA A 87 7.42 2.04 -15.70
N VAL A 88 7.13 1.62 -16.92
CA VAL A 88 5.79 1.68 -17.52
C VAL A 88 4.98 0.49 -16.98
N GLY A 89 4.19 0.72 -15.92
CA GLY A 89 3.32 -0.29 -15.30
C GLY A 89 3.46 -0.39 -13.77
N PRO A 90 2.81 -1.40 -13.13
CA PRO A 90 3.03 -1.74 -11.73
C PRO A 90 4.51 -1.97 -11.45
N HIS A 91 5.14 -1.18 -10.58
CA HIS A 91 6.56 -1.28 -10.32
C HIS A 91 6.91 -1.05 -8.86
N PHE A 92 8.07 -1.59 -8.46
CA PHE A 92 8.61 -1.44 -7.12
C PHE A 92 9.41 -0.14 -7.03
N ILE A 93 9.08 0.71 -6.07
CA ILE A 93 9.76 2.00 -5.87
C ILE A 93 10.79 1.98 -4.73
N GLY A 94 10.64 1.06 -3.78
CA GLY A 94 11.51 1.02 -2.61
C GLY A 94 10.86 0.39 -1.38
N THR A 95 11.56 0.51 -0.26
CA THR A 95 11.11 -0.03 1.03
C THR A 95 10.84 1.10 2.02
N LEU A 96 9.66 1.10 2.63
CA LEU A 96 9.30 2.04 3.67
C LEU A 96 9.53 1.42 5.06
N GLY A 97 10.29 2.12 5.90
CA GLY A 97 10.60 1.73 7.27
C GLY A 97 11.31 0.38 7.39
N GLY A 98 12.03 -0.05 6.34
CA GLY A 98 12.72 -1.35 6.29
C GLY A 98 11.80 -2.59 6.31
N ARG A 99 10.49 -2.39 6.22
CA ARG A 99 9.48 -3.44 6.39
C ARG A 99 8.54 -3.55 5.20
N TYR A 100 8.03 -2.42 4.71
CA TYR A 100 6.99 -2.39 3.71
C TYR A 100 7.59 -2.26 2.32
N LYS A 101 7.35 -3.24 1.46
CA LYS A 101 7.69 -3.11 0.04
C LYS A 101 6.65 -2.23 -0.65
N CYS A 102 7.07 -1.11 -1.23
CA CYS A 102 6.18 -0.15 -1.87
C CYS A 102 6.13 -0.36 -3.38
N TYR A 103 4.92 -0.51 -3.90
CA TYR A 103 4.62 -0.68 -5.31
C TYR A 103 3.69 0.44 -5.79
N VAL A 104 3.97 0.98 -6.96
CA VAL A 104 3.16 2.02 -7.61
C VAL A 104 2.45 1.42 -8.79
N VAL A 105 1.15 1.67 -8.88
CA VAL A 105 0.31 1.25 -10.01
C VAL A 105 -0.25 2.51 -10.66
N PRO A 106 0.31 2.95 -11.80
CA PRO A 106 -0.11 4.21 -12.44
C PRO A 106 -1.59 4.25 -12.88
N LEU A 107 -2.20 3.08 -13.05
CA LEU A 107 -3.59 2.91 -13.47
C LEU A 107 -4.57 2.76 -12.29
N LEU A 108 -4.06 2.73 -11.05
CA LEU A 108 -4.88 2.80 -9.85
C LEU A 108 -5.31 4.26 -9.61
N ASP A 109 -6.41 4.45 -8.87
CA ASP A 109 -6.77 5.77 -8.38
C ASP A 109 -5.56 6.43 -7.68
N PRO A 110 -5.12 7.63 -8.10
CA PRO A 110 -3.92 8.28 -7.58
C PRO A 110 -3.90 8.44 -6.06
N ASP A 111 -5.06 8.59 -5.43
CA ASP A 111 -5.23 8.91 -4.01
C ASP A 111 -5.52 7.67 -3.15
N VAL A 112 -5.52 6.47 -3.74
CA VAL A 112 -5.79 5.21 -3.05
C VAL A 112 -4.49 4.47 -2.71
N PHE A 113 -4.48 3.83 -1.54
CA PHE A 113 -3.45 2.89 -1.14
C PHE A 113 -4.05 1.66 -0.48
N VAL A 114 -3.34 0.54 -0.60
CA VAL A 114 -3.74 -0.76 -0.06
C VAL A 114 -2.57 -1.36 0.70
N LEU A 115 -2.84 -1.83 1.92
CA LEU A 115 -1.89 -2.60 2.71
C LEU A 115 -2.18 -4.09 2.51
N GLY A 116 -1.14 -4.85 2.18
CA GLY A 116 -1.26 -6.28 1.97
C GLY A 116 -0.20 -7.07 2.72
N TYR A 117 -0.49 -8.36 2.92
CA TYR A 117 0.45 -9.33 3.46
C TYR A 117 0.74 -10.40 2.43
N LYS A 118 2.02 -10.65 2.18
CA LYS A 118 2.51 -11.77 1.39
C LYS A 118 3.40 -12.66 2.26
N GLY A 119 2.95 -13.88 2.56
CA GLY A 119 3.74 -14.85 3.32
C GLY A 119 5.03 -15.29 2.61
N THR A 120 5.94 -15.90 3.37
CA THR A 120 7.19 -16.50 2.84
C THR A 120 6.96 -17.81 2.11
N ASN A 121 5.86 -18.50 2.42
CA ASN A 121 5.43 -19.73 1.76
C ASN A 121 4.22 -19.47 0.87
N PHE A 122 4.10 -20.19 -0.26
CA PHE A 122 2.93 -20.12 -1.13
C PHE A 122 1.61 -20.37 -0.37
N LEU A 123 1.65 -21.24 0.66
CA LEU A 123 0.52 -21.55 1.54
C LEU A 123 0.09 -20.41 2.48
N GLU A 124 0.97 -19.45 2.76
CA GLU A 124 0.68 -18.27 3.60
C GLU A 124 0.47 -16.99 2.77
N THR A 125 0.62 -17.13 1.45
CA THR A 125 0.16 -16.09 0.52
C THR A 125 -1.35 -16.29 0.46
N GLY A 126 -2.11 -15.45 1.17
CA GLY A 126 -3.57 -15.39 1.10
C GLY A 126 -4.05 -14.88 -0.26
N LEU A 127 -3.55 -15.46 -1.33
CA LEU A 127 -4.14 -15.44 -2.66
C LEU A 127 -4.78 -16.81 -2.83
N THR A 128 -5.87 -17.04 -2.12
CA THR A 128 -6.76 -18.13 -2.52
C THR A 128 -7.44 -17.62 -3.79
N ASP A 129 -7.06 -18.14 -4.94
CA ASP A 129 -7.85 -18.14 -6.17
C ASP A 129 -9.14 -18.97 -5.96
N ASP A 130 -9.92 -18.65 -4.92
CA ASP A 130 -11.24 -19.23 -4.70
C ASP A 130 -12.28 -18.19 -5.12
N TYR A 131 -12.70 -18.34 -6.37
CA TYR A 131 -13.91 -17.76 -6.92
C TYR A 131 -15.12 -18.34 -6.17
N ALA A 132 -15.49 -17.72 -5.04
CA ALA A 132 -16.82 -17.87 -4.49
C ALA A 132 -17.77 -16.94 -5.24
N VAL A 133 -18.38 -17.44 -6.32
CA VAL A 133 -19.67 -16.92 -6.77
C VAL A 133 -20.68 -17.24 -5.66
N ALA A 134 -21.04 -16.23 -4.87
CA ALA A 134 -22.28 -16.27 -4.11
C ALA A 134 -23.37 -15.62 -4.97
N ALA A 135 -24.49 -16.33 -5.07
CA ALA A 135 -25.60 -16.14 -6.00
C ALA A 135 -26.17 -14.71 -6.11
#